data_AF-A0A2V9XTM9-F1
#
_entry.id   AF-A0A2V9XTM9-F1
#
_cell.length_a   1.000
_cell.length_b   1.000
_cell.length_c   1.000
_cell.angle_alpha   90.00
_cell.angle_beta   90.00
_cell.angle_gamma   90.00
#
_symmetry.space_group_name_H-M   'P 1'
#
loop_
_entity.id
_entity.type
_entity.pdbx_description
1 polymer ?
#
loop_
_entity_poly.entity_id
_entity_poly.type
_entity_poly.pdbx_seq_one_letter_code
_entity_poly.pdbx_strand_id
1 'polypeptide(L)'
;MNQHGLGQSVSVGSSAVSAEYIWRDIRFAVRSLLKAPGFTVVAILVIAVGIGANTAVFSVINTVLLKPLTYPDPQSLVHLMNTGDQGSFPGANVPKFNIWRQQTGIFQQVAAYDSGGAGLNLTGNDHPEQVQGVHVSADYFSILGAPVIAGRTFTAAEDSPHGGNFV
;
A
#
# COMPACT_ATOMS: atom_id res chain seq x y z
N MET A 1 67.50 29.27 8.01
CA MET A 1 66.55 29.38 9.14
C MET A 1 65.51 30.42 8.76
N ASN A 2 64.24 29.98 8.65
CA ASN A 2 62.96 30.72 8.65
C ASN A 2 62.64 31.61 7.44
N GLN A 3 61.75 31.22 6.50
CA GLN A 3 60.27 31.07 6.57
C GLN A 3 59.56 32.38 6.93
N HIS A 4 58.80 32.99 6.00
CA HIS A 4 57.44 33.52 6.21
C HIS A 4 56.89 34.35 5.03
N GLY A 5 55.67 33.98 4.58
CA GLY A 5 54.64 34.87 4.03
C GLY A 5 54.85 35.34 2.58
N LEU A 6 53.89 35.28 1.66
CA LEU A 6 52.44 35.41 1.81
C LEU A 6 51.75 34.66 0.65
N GLY A 7 50.79 33.81 1.00
CA GLY A 7 49.82 33.31 0.04
C GLY A 7 48.94 34.46 -0.43
N GLN A 8 48.93 34.71 -1.75
CA GLN A 8 47.89 35.51 -2.37
C GLN A 8 46.69 34.62 -2.65
N SER A 9 45.71 34.71 -1.76
CA SER A 9 44.36 34.17 -1.90
C SER A 9 43.60 34.92 -3.01
N VAL A 10 43.64 34.40 -4.22
CA VAL A 10 42.66 34.76 -5.26
C VAL A 10 41.37 33.99 -4.97
N SER A 11 40.41 34.59 -4.26
CA SER A 11 39.16 33.87 -3.92
C SER A 11 37.87 34.70 -3.88
N VAL A 12 37.80 35.96 -4.36
CA VAL A 12 36.59 36.78 -4.14
C VAL A 12 35.85 37.22 -5.42
N GLY A 13 36.35 36.95 -6.63
CA GLY A 13 35.69 37.32 -7.90
C GLY A 13 34.91 36.21 -8.62
N SER A 14 34.94 34.96 -8.13
CA SER A 14 34.55 33.78 -8.93
C SER A 14 33.03 33.56 -9.05
N SER A 15 32.25 33.88 -8.03
CA SER A 15 30.83 33.52 -7.94
C SER A 15 29.90 34.34 -8.84
N ALA A 16 30.12 35.66 -8.95
CA ALA A 16 29.33 36.52 -9.84
C ALA A 16 29.58 36.20 -11.32
N VAL A 17 30.86 35.95 -11.65
CA VAL A 17 31.30 35.55 -12.98
C VAL A 17 30.76 34.16 -13.35
N SER A 18 30.72 33.23 -12.40
CA SER A 18 30.14 31.89 -12.58
C SER A 18 28.63 31.94 -12.87
N ALA A 19 27.88 32.78 -12.15
CA ALA A 19 26.44 32.92 -12.36
C ALA A 19 26.10 33.48 -13.75
N GLU A 20 26.90 34.46 -14.21
CA GLU A 20 26.73 35.07 -15.53
C GLU A 20 27.05 34.08 -16.66
N TYR A 21 28.03 33.20 -16.45
CA TYR A 21 28.32 32.10 -17.38
C TYR A 21 27.20 31.06 -17.42
N ILE A 22 26.68 30.62 -16.27
CA ILE A 22 25.56 29.67 -16.20
C ILE A 22 24.33 30.24 -16.92
N TRP A 23 24.03 31.52 -16.72
CA TRP A 23 22.89 32.16 -17.38
C TRP A 23 23.06 32.23 -18.91
N ARG A 24 24.26 32.57 -19.36
CA ARG A 24 24.59 32.60 -20.78
C ARG A 24 24.49 31.22 -21.42
N ASP A 25 24.94 30.19 -20.73
CA ASP A 25 24.91 28.81 -21.20
C ASP A 25 23.46 28.26 -21.26
N ILE A 26 22.62 28.55 -20.26
CA ILE A 26 21.19 28.21 -20.30
C ILE A 26 20.50 28.88 -21.48
N ARG A 27 20.71 30.19 -21.68
CA ARG A 27 20.11 30.93 -22.80
C ARG A 27 20.58 30.37 -24.15
N PHE A 28 21.85 30.01 -24.25
CA PHE A 28 22.41 29.40 -25.45
C PHE A 28 21.81 28.01 -25.71
N ALA A 29 21.70 27.16 -24.68
CA ALA A 29 21.11 25.83 -24.76
C ALA A 29 19.64 25.88 -25.20
N VAL A 30 18.83 26.77 -24.60
CA VAL A 30 17.42 26.98 -25.00
C VAL A 30 17.31 27.40 -26.46
N ARG A 31 18.18 28.32 -26.91
CA ARG A 31 18.17 28.78 -28.31
C ARG A 31 18.60 27.68 -29.28
N SER A 32 19.51 26.79 -28.87
CA SER A 32 19.89 25.62 -29.66
C SER A 32 18.78 24.58 -29.74
N LEU A 33 18.06 24.32 -28.64
CA LEU A 33 16.90 23.41 -28.63
C LEU A 33 15.78 23.90 -29.56
N LEU A 34 15.49 25.21 -29.55
CA LEU A 34 14.50 25.82 -30.44
C LEU A 34 14.88 25.75 -31.93
N LYS A 35 16.18 25.61 -32.26
CA LYS A 35 16.65 25.43 -33.65
C LYS A 35 16.52 23.99 -34.15
N ALA A 36 16.35 23.02 -33.26
CA ALA A 36 16.21 21.60 -33.60
C ALA A 36 14.92 21.01 -32.98
N PRO A 37 13.73 21.44 -33.45
CA PRO A 37 12.46 21.12 -32.80
C PRO A 37 12.14 19.63 -32.78
N GLY A 38 12.45 18.88 -33.85
CA GLY A 38 12.17 17.43 -33.91
C GLY A 38 12.93 16.62 -32.86
N PHE A 39 14.25 16.85 -32.74
CA PHE A 39 15.08 16.20 -31.71
C PHE A 39 14.63 16.59 -30.30
N THR A 40 14.36 17.87 -30.08
CA THR A 40 13.91 18.39 -28.78
C THR A 40 12.60 17.76 -28.33
N VAL A 41 11.62 17.62 -29.23
CA VAL A 41 10.33 16.98 -28.92
C VAL A 41 10.53 15.52 -28.53
N VAL A 42 11.32 14.75 -29.28
CA VAL A 42 11.60 13.34 -28.95
C VAL A 42 12.32 13.23 -27.60
N ALA A 43 13.33 14.06 -27.35
CA ALA A 43 14.04 14.08 -26.07
C ALA A 43 13.12 14.38 -24.89
N ILE A 44 12.22 15.38 -25.03
CA ILE A 44 11.22 15.71 -24.00
C ILE A 44 10.27 14.55 -23.77
N LEU A 45 9.79 13.88 -24.83
CA LEU A 45 8.90 12.72 -24.69
C LEU A 45 9.57 11.57 -23.95
N VAL A 46 10.82 11.25 -24.26
CA VAL A 46 11.57 10.19 -23.55
C VAL A 46 11.74 10.53 -22.08
N ILE A 47 12.11 11.78 -21.77
CA ILE A 47 12.24 12.25 -20.38
C ILE A 47 10.88 12.18 -19.66
N ALA A 48 9.81 12.63 -20.31
CA ALA A 48 8.46 12.60 -19.75
C ALA A 48 7.99 11.18 -19.45
N VAL A 49 8.25 10.23 -20.35
CA VAL A 49 7.92 8.81 -20.14
C VAL A 49 8.75 8.22 -19.00
N GLY A 50 10.05 8.50 -18.94
CA GLY A 50 10.91 7.99 -17.87
C GLY A 50 10.50 8.50 -16.48
N ILE A 51 10.20 9.80 -16.38
CA ILE A 51 9.70 10.39 -15.13
C ILE A 51 8.31 9.82 -14.79
N GLY A 52 7.39 9.83 -15.75
CA GLY A 52 6.02 9.38 -15.57
C GLY A 52 5.90 7.91 -15.18
N ALA A 53 6.69 7.02 -15.79
CA ALA A 53 6.71 5.60 -15.46
C ALA A 53 7.19 5.37 -14.02
N ASN A 54 8.30 6.02 -13.62
CA ASN A 54 8.81 5.92 -12.26
C ASN A 54 7.80 6.47 -11.25
N THR A 55 7.22 7.65 -11.51
CA THR A 55 6.18 8.24 -10.66
C THR A 55 4.93 7.36 -10.57
N ALA A 56 4.49 6.75 -11.68
CA ALA A 56 3.32 5.86 -11.69
C ALA A 56 3.55 4.61 -10.84
N VAL A 57 4.71 3.96 -10.97
CA VAL A 57 5.07 2.80 -10.13
C VAL A 57 5.07 3.18 -8.66
N PHE A 58 5.74 4.27 -8.27
CA PHE A 58 5.76 4.73 -6.89
C PHE A 58 4.37 5.18 -6.39
N SER A 59 3.54 5.77 -7.24
CA SER A 59 2.17 6.17 -6.90
C SER A 59 1.29 4.95 -6.62
N VAL A 60 1.39 3.90 -7.43
CA VAL A 60 0.67 2.64 -7.21
C VAL A 60 1.16 1.96 -5.93
N ILE A 61 2.47 1.84 -5.74
CA ILE A 61 3.07 1.31 -4.51
C ILE A 61 2.56 2.09 -3.31
N ASN A 62 2.61 3.42 -3.34
CA ASN A 62 2.15 4.25 -2.23
C ASN A 62 0.65 4.14 -1.99
N THR A 63 -0.16 4.01 -3.03
CA THR A 63 -1.63 3.94 -2.89
C THR A 63 -2.10 2.56 -2.44
N VAL A 64 -1.42 1.49 -2.88
CA VAL A 64 -1.81 0.10 -2.61
C VAL A 64 -1.13 -0.44 -1.34
N LEU A 65 0.13 -0.08 -1.09
CA LEU A 65 0.89 -0.56 0.08
C LEU A 65 0.94 0.45 1.24
N LEU A 66 0.88 1.76 0.97
CA LEU A 66 1.10 2.80 2.00
C LEU A 66 -0.14 3.64 2.33
N LYS A 67 -1.26 3.47 1.63
CA LYS A 67 -2.54 3.99 2.13
C LYS A 67 -2.94 3.03 3.24
N PRO A 68 -2.76 3.42 4.52
CA PRO A 68 -3.01 2.52 5.63
C PRO A 68 -4.43 2.01 5.46
N LEU A 69 -4.60 0.68 5.43
CA LEU A 69 -5.93 0.11 5.54
C LEU A 69 -6.60 0.83 6.71
N THR A 70 -7.76 1.43 6.46
CA THR A 70 -8.45 2.32 7.40
C THR A 70 -9.06 1.47 8.53
N TYR A 71 -8.21 0.68 9.18
CA TYR A 71 -8.52 -0.05 10.38
C TYR A 71 -8.20 0.87 11.57
N PRO A 72 -9.01 0.82 12.64
CA PRO A 72 -8.80 1.65 13.81
C PRO A 72 -7.40 1.51 14.43
N ASP A 73 -6.84 0.29 14.38
CA ASP A 73 -5.51 -0.03 14.91
C ASP A 73 -4.75 -1.03 14.01
N PRO A 74 -4.10 -0.56 12.92
CA PRO A 74 -3.40 -1.43 12.00
C PRO A 74 -2.16 -2.12 12.59
N GLN A 75 -1.57 -1.57 13.66
CA GLN A 75 -0.35 -2.11 14.28
C GLN A 75 -0.65 -3.31 15.18
N SER A 76 -1.87 -3.40 15.71
CA SER A 76 -2.34 -4.52 16.53
C SER A 76 -2.91 -5.68 15.72
N LEU A 77 -3.06 -5.53 14.39
CA LEU A 77 -3.56 -6.59 13.52
C LEU A 77 -2.42 -7.52 13.11
N VAL A 78 -2.59 -8.80 13.41
CA VAL A 78 -1.66 -9.86 13.00
C VAL A 78 -2.39 -10.94 12.22
N HIS A 79 -1.75 -11.43 11.16
CA HIS A 79 -2.28 -12.54 10.38
C HIS A 79 -1.59 -13.83 10.81
N LEU A 80 -2.37 -14.79 11.32
CA LEU A 80 -1.85 -16.06 11.79
C LEU A 80 -1.54 -16.98 10.59
N MET A 81 -0.26 -17.29 10.40
CA MET A 81 0.21 -18.19 9.36
C MET A 81 0.72 -19.49 9.97
N ASN A 82 0.56 -20.59 9.24
CA ASN A 82 1.19 -21.86 9.57
C ASN A 82 2.56 -21.92 8.91
N THR A 83 3.55 -22.44 9.63
CA THR A 83 4.86 -22.77 9.08
C THR A 83 4.90 -24.27 8.77
N GLY A 84 5.24 -24.62 7.54
CA GLY A 84 5.56 -25.99 7.15
C GLY A 84 6.86 -26.05 6.35
N ASP A 85 7.25 -27.27 5.95
CA ASP A 85 8.52 -27.52 5.25
C ASP A 85 8.62 -26.79 3.90
N GLN A 86 7.48 -26.48 3.28
CA GLN A 86 7.40 -25.74 2.01
C GLN A 86 7.24 -24.22 2.19
N GLY A 87 7.30 -23.72 3.43
CA GLY A 87 7.15 -22.30 3.75
C GLY A 87 5.94 -21.99 4.63
N SER A 88 5.67 -20.69 4.79
CA SER A 88 4.53 -20.21 5.57
C SER A 88 3.29 -20.04 4.70
N PHE A 89 2.15 -20.55 5.16
CA PHE A 89 0.88 -20.46 4.44
C PHE A 89 -0.26 -20.02 5.38
N PRO A 90 -1.21 -19.21 4.88
CA PRO A 90 -2.39 -18.85 5.65
C PRO A 90 -3.33 -20.06 5.74
N GLY A 91 -3.94 -20.26 6.91
CA GLY A 91 -4.99 -21.26 7.08
C GLY A 91 -5.00 -21.90 8.46
N ALA A 92 -6.18 -22.21 8.97
CA ALA A 92 -6.35 -22.98 10.19
C ALA A 92 -7.55 -23.91 10.03
N ASN A 93 -7.48 -25.08 10.66
CA ASN A 93 -8.67 -25.89 10.86
C ASN A 93 -9.46 -25.35 12.06
N VAL A 94 -10.75 -25.68 12.13
CA VAL A 94 -11.66 -25.22 13.19
C VAL A 94 -11.13 -25.49 14.60
N PRO A 95 -10.59 -26.69 14.92
CA PRO A 95 -10.01 -26.94 16.25
C PRO A 95 -8.84 -26.00 16.59
N LYS A 96 -7.95 -25.73 15.63
CA LYS A 96 -6.81 -24.82 15.82
C LYS A 96 -7.27 -23.39 16.05
N PHE A 97 -8.26 -22.92 15.28
CA PHE A 97 -8.88 -21.62 15.50
C PHE A 97 -9.45 -21.50 16.91
N ASN A 98 -10.17 -22.51 17.39
CA ASN A 98 -10.74 -22.50 18.74
C ASN A 98 -9.66 -22.43 19.83
N ILE A 99 -8.52 -23.11 19.65
CA ILE A 99 -7.37 -23.00 20.56
C ILE A 99 -6.83 -21.56 20.57
N TRP A 100 -6.62 -20.95 19.40
CA TRP A 100 -6.14 -19.58 19.32
C TRP A 100 -7.11 -18.56 19.92
N ARG A 101 -8.42 -18.73 19.71
CA ARG A 101 -9.46 -17.89 20.30
C ARG A 101 -9.45 -17.95 21.83
N GLN A 102 -9.03 -19.07 22.43
CA GLN A 102 -8.90 -19.22 23.88
C GLN A 102 -7.61 -18.61 24.45
N GLN A 103 -6.63 -18.23 23.62
CA GLN A 103 -5.35 -17.65 24.05
C GLN A 103 -5.45 -16.13 24.31
N THR A 104 -6.25 -15.77 25.31
CA THR A 104 -6.53 -14.37 25.70
C THR A 104 -5.33 -13.61 26.25
N GLY A 105 -4.26 -14.31 26.65
CA GLY A 105 -3.03 -13.68 27.14
C GLY A 105 -2.14 -13.06 26.06
N ILE A 106 -2.35 -13.42 24.79
CA ILE A 106 -1.55 -12.95 23.65
C ILE A 106 -2.41 -12.11 22.70
N PHE A 107 -3.66 -12.52 22.47
CA PHE A 107 -4.58 -11.85 21.57
C PHE A 107 -5.79 -11.33 22.33
N GLN A 108 -6.18 -10.08 22.05
CA GLN A 108 -7.42 -9.52 22.60
C GLN A 108 -8.66 -10.14 21.95
N GLN A 109 -8.62 -10.32 20.63
CA GLN A 109 -9.70 -10.91 19.82
C GLN A 109 -9.07 -11.69 18.67
N VAL A 110 -9.72 -12.77 18.25
CA VAL A 110 -9.28 -13.61 17.13
C VAL A 110 -10.48 -13.89 16.25
N ALA A 111 -10.39 -13.54 14.96
CA ALA A 111 -11.40 -13.84 13.97
C ALA A 111 -10.87 -14.77 12.88
N ALA A 112 -11.77 -15.61 12.36
CA ALA A 112 -11.55 -16.41 11.17
C ALA A 112 -12.28 -15.79 9.98
N TYR A 113 -11.71 -15.96 8.80
CA TYR A 113 -12.39 -15.69 7.54
C TYR A 113 -12.01 -16.74 6.50
N ASP A 114 -12.91 -17.00 5.56
CA ASP A 114 -12.62 -17.74 4.33
C ASP A 114 -13.25 -17.05 3.12
N SER A 115 -12.76 -17.37 1.93
CA SER A 115 -13.16 -16.70 0.69
C SER A 115 -14.57 -17.04 0.19
N GLY A 116 -15.44 -17.67 0.99
CA GLY A 116 -16.83 -17.99 0.64
C GLY A 116 -16.97 -18.98 -0.52
N GLY A 117 -15.90 -19.72 -0.84
CA GLY A 117 -15.87 -20.68 -1.94
C GLY A 117 -16.16 -20.06 -3.33
N ALA A 118 -16.95 -20.77 -4.13
CA ALA A 118 -17.28 -20.40 -5.51
C ALA A 118 -18.30 -19.25 -5.64
N GLY A 119 -18.63 -18.55 -4.55
CA GLY A 119 -19.63 -17.50 -4.50
C GLY A 119 -20.98 -17.98 -3.96
N LEU A 120 -21.81 -17.01 -3.57
CA LEU A 120 -23.15 -17.18 -3.04
C LEU A 120 -24.17 -16.81 -4.12
N ASN A 121 -25.28 -17.56 -4.19
CA ASN A 121 -26.38 -17.23 -5.09
C ASN A 121 -27.41 -16.38 -4.34
N LEU A 122 -27.52 -15.11 -4.68
CA LEU A 122 -28.60 -14.26 -4.21
C LEU A 122 -29.86 -14.55 -5.02
N THR A 123 -30.92 -14.89 -4.30
CA THR A 123 -32.24 -15.19 -4.85
C THR A 123 -33.27 -14.30 -4.15
N GLY A 124 -34.33 -13.88 -4.86
CA GLY A 124 -35.33 -12.97 -4.32
C GLY A 124 -35.84 -11.90 -5.30
N ASN A 125 -35.14 -11.70 -6.42
CA ASN A 125 -35.56 -10.88 -7.56
C ASN A 125 -35.81 -11.79 -8.80
N ASP A 126 -36.21 -11.19 -9.92
CA ASP A 126 -36.55 -11.91 -11.17
C ASP A 126 -35.39 -12.75 -11.76
N HIS A 127 -34.14 -12.42 -11.42
CA HIS A 127 -32.94 -13.14 -11.86
C HIS A 127 -31.99 -13.45 -10.70
N PRO A 128 -31.58 -14.72 -10.51
CA PRO A 128 -30.52 -15.07 -9.57
C PRO A 128 -29.20 -14.39 -9.95
N GLU A 129 -28.53 -13.83 -8.95
CA GLU A 129 -27.20 -13.23 -9.12
C GLU A 129 -26.18 -13.99 -8.28
N GLN A 130 -25.05 -14.34 -8.90
CA GLN A 130 -23.93 -14.93 -8.17
C GLN A 130 -23.03 -13.81 -7.66
N VAL A 131 -22.88 -13.71 -6.35
CA VAL A 131 -22.04 -12.71 -5.69
C VAL A 131 -20.89 -13.38 -4.96
N GLN A 132 -19.76 -12.68 -4.87
CA GLN A 132 -18.67 -13.16 -4.03
C GLN A 132 -18.97 -12.82 -2.57
N GLY A 133 -19.13 -13.85 -1.75
CA GLY A 133 -19.21 -13.74 -0.30
C GLY A 133 -17.87 -14.05 0.36
N VAL A 134 -17.76 -13.68 1.63
CA VAL A 134 -16.73 -14.18 2.54
C VAL A 134 -17.43 -14.67 3.80
N HIS A 135 -17.04 -15.84 4.31
CA HIS A 135 -17.50 -16.25 5.63
C HIS A 135 -16.56 -15.66 6.66
N VAL A 136 -17.13 -15.15 7.75
CA VAL A 136 -16.38 -14.52 8.83
C VAL A 136 -16.98 -14.90 10.18
N SER A 137 -16.14 -15.07 11.20
CA SER A 137 -16.60 -15.22 12.59
C SER A 137 -17.17 -13.92 13.14
N ALA A 138 -17.95 -13.98 14.22
CA ALA A 138 -18.61 -12.80 14.81
C ALA A 138 -17.65 -11.66 15.18
N ASP A 139 -16.44 -11.99 15.63
CA ASP A 139 -15.43 -11.02 16.08
C ASP A 139 -14.80 -10.21 14.93
N TYR A 140 -15.00 -10.60 13.67
CA TYR A 140 -14.34 -10.00 12.50
C TYR A 140 -14.66 -8.50 12.32
N PHE A 141 -15.94 -8.13 12.42
CA PHE A 141 -16.38 -6.74 12.24
C PHE A 141 -15.87 -5.83 13.37
N SER A 142 -15.79 -6.36 14.59
CA SER A 142 -15.25 -5.67 15.76
C SER A 142 -13.76 -5.39 15.59
N ILE A 143 -12.99 -6.41 15.17
CA ILE A 143 -11.53 -6.29 14.95
C ILE A 143 -11.20 -5.28 13.85
N LEU A 144 -11.94 -5.28 12.74
CA LEU A 144 -11.69 -4.35 11.64
C LEU A 144 -12.33 -2.97 11.83
N GLY A 145 -13.21 -2.81 12.82
CA GLY A 145 -13.98 -1.58 13.02
C GLY A 145 -14.89 -1.23 11.84
N ALA A 146 -15.34 -2.23 11.09
CA ALA A 146 -16.14 -2.02 9.89
C ALA A 146 -17.55 -1.54 10.27
N PRO A 147 -18.03 -0.38 9.75
CA PRO A 147 -19.36 0.12 10.07
C PRO A 147 -20.44 -0.72 9.40
N VAL A 148 -21.43 -1.16 10.18
CA VAL A 148 -22.62 -1.85 9.66
C VAL A 148 -23.61 -0.81 9.14
N ILE A 149 -23.89 -0.85 7.83
CA ILE A 149 -24.77 0.12 7.16
C ILE A 149 -26.25 -0.21 7.41
N ALA A 150 -26.59 -1.50 7.56
CA ALA A 150 -27.94 -1.97 7.80
C ALA A 150 -27.93 -3.21 8.69
N GLY A 151 -28.87 -3.29 9.63
CA GLY A 151 -29.01 -4.43 10.54
C GLY A 151 -28.00 -4.42 11.70
N ARG A 152 -27.53 -5.61 12.07
CA ARG A 152 -26.55 -5.83 13.15
C ARG A 152 -25.54 -6.91 12.73
N THR A 153 -24.40 -6.96 13.41
CA THR A 153 -23.46 -8.07 13.27
C THR A 153 -24.00 -9.36 13.93
N PHE A 154 -23.30 -10.46 13.67
CA PHE A 154 -23.54 -11.75 14.30
C PHE A 154 -23.24 -11.73 15.80
N THR A 155 -23.98 -12.53 16.56
CA THR A 155 -23.69 -12.84 17.96
C THR A 155 -22.83 -14.09 18.08
N ALA A 156 -22.14 -14.26 19.21
CA ALA A 156 -21.37 -15.46 19.49
C ALA A 156 -22.22 -16.75 19.49
N ALA A 157 -23.51 -16.65 19.76
CA ALA A 157 -24.44 -17.79 19.71
C ALA A 157 -24.78 -18.19 18.27
N GLU A 158 -24.82 -17.22 17.35
CA GLU A 158 -25.05 -17.45 15.92
C GLU A 158 -23.79 -18.01 15.22
N ASP A 159 -22.59 -17.66 15.72
CA ASP A 159 -21.28 -18.16 15.26
C ASP A 159 -20.88 -19.54 15.84
N SER A 160 -21.87 -20.31 16.29
CA SER A 160 -21.67 -21.66 16.85
C SER A 160 -21.93 -22.72 15.76
N PRO A 161 -21.34 -23.94 15.84
CA PRO A 161 -21.61 -25.03 14.88
C PRO A 161 -23.10 -25.40 14.71
N HIS A 162 -23.97 -24.95 15.60
CA HIS A 162 -25.43 -25.09 15.53
C HIS A 162 -26.15 -23.75 15.79
N GLY A 163 -25.44 -22.64 15.65
CA GLY A 163 -26.03 -21.30 15.67
C GLY A 163 -26.99 -21.14 14.50
N GLY A 164 -27.97 -20.24 14.62
CA GLY A 164 -28.98 -20.04 13.58
C GLY A 164 -28.32 -19.88 12.21
N ASN A 165 -28.72 -20.72 11.24
CA ASN A 165 -28.21 -20.70 9.88
C ASN A 165 -28.43 -19.30 9.30
N PHE A 166 -27.36 -18.53 9.15
CA PHE A 166 -27.38 -17.30 8.39
C PHE A 166 -26.23 -17.32 7.38
N VAL A 167 -26.60 -16.90 6.18
CA VAL A 167 -25.91 -17.06 4.88
C VAL A 167 -24.53 -16.42 4.86
#